data_AF-A0A1G3IBK0-F1
#
_entry.id   AF-A0A1G3IBK0-F1
#
_cell.length_a   1.000
_cell.length_b   1.000
_cell.length_c   1.000
_cell.angle_alpha   90.00
_cell.angle_beta   90.00
_cell.angle_gamma   90.00
#
_symmetry.space_group_name_H-M   'P 1'
#
loop_
_entity.id
_entity.type
_entity.pdbx_description
1 polymer ?
#
loop_
_entity_poly.entity_id
_entity_poly.type
_entity_poly.pdbx_seq_one_letter_code
_entity_poly.pdbx_strand_id
1 'polypeptide(L)'
;MKARISREQGFTLVELMVVVAIIGILAAIGIPQMVRFIKNAETAEPISQAARIEKSIRGYVDAHPSMTVAALTTAVGTTYNKVEASCAAACMTDIIPEVVLSAGHGWKYTVSVAIDADRASFVCIKADSAAAGAAATDVIYYSTQRSTLPEWNNHALTRMYVAGSTFTAGGTCSGAGPAATYNAAP
;
A
#
# COMPACT_ATOMS: atom_id res chain seq x y z
N MET A 1 -49.55 -38.49 -42.03
CA MET A 1 -48.76 -37.95 -40.91
C MET A 1 -48.80 -36.44 -40.99
N LYS A 2 -49.39 -35.76 -40.00
CA LYS A 2 -49.54 -34.30 -40.00
C LYS A 2 -48.42 -33.72 -39.12
N ALA A 3 -47.37 -33.19 -39.75
CA ALA A 3 -46.26 -32.58 -39.03
C ALA A 3 -46.75 -31.31 -38.33
N ARG A 4 -46.61 -31.24 -37.00
CA ARG A 4 -46.83 -30.01 -36.24
C ARG A 4 -45.64 -29.09 -36.50
N ILE A 5 -45.90 -27.97 -37.16
CA ILE A 5 -44.94 -26.87 -37.25
C ILE A 5 -44.90 -26.22 -35.87
N SER A 6 -43.80 -26.43 -35.15
CA SER A 6 -43.49 -25.71 -33.92
C SER A 6 -43.34 -24.22 -34.27
N ARG A 7 -44.22 -23.37 -33.74
CA ARG A 7 -44.06 -21.91 -33.84
C ARG A 7 -42.87 -21.53 -32.98
N GLU A 8 -41.74 -21.23 -33.60
CA GLU A 8 -40.63 -20.59 -32.89
C GLU A 8 -41.09 -19.19 -32.47
N GLN A 9 -41.28 -19.00 -31.17
CA GLN A 9 -41.56 -17.70 -30.57
C GLN A 9 -40.24 -16.94 -30.51
N GLY A 10 -39.98 -16.11 -31.52
CA GLY A 10 -38.86 -15.18 -31.52
C GLY A 10 -39.06 -14.08 -30.47
N PHE A 11 -37.96 -13.68 -29.82
CA PHE A 11 -37.92 -12.56 -28.88
C PHE A 11 -38.37 -11.27 -29.58
N THR A 12 -39.27 -10.49 -28.97
CA THR A 12 -39.71 -9.25 -29.59
C THR A 12 -38.63 -8.17 -29.46
N LEU A 13 -38.50 -7.32 -30.49
CA LEU A 13 -37.57 -6.17 -30.46
C LEU A 13 -37.86 -5.22 -29.28
N VAL A 14 -39.13 -5.14 -28.88
CA VAL A 14 -39.59 -4.35 -27.74
C VAL A 14 -39.15 -4.96 -26.42
N GLU A 15 -39.25 -6.29 -26.23
CA GLU A 15 -38.71 -6.95 -25.02
C GLU A 15 -37.22 -6.70 -24.87
N LEU A 16 -36.47 -6.78 -25.98
CA LEU A 16 -35.03 -6.53 -25.93
C LEU A 16 -34.71 -5.07 -25.58
N MET A 17 -35.46 -4.10 -26.10
CA MET A 17 -35.29 -2.68 -25.77
C MET A 17 -35.53 -2.37 -24.29
N VAL A 18 -36.56 -2.96 -23.69
CA VAL A 18 -36.85 -2.75 -22.25
C VAL A 18 -35.75 -3.36 -21.39
N VAL A 19 -35.24 -4.54 -21.74
CA VAL A 19 -34.15 -5.18 -21.00
C VAL A 19 -32.89 -4.33 -21.03
N VAL A 20 -32.51 -3.80 -22.20
CA VAL A 20 -31.33 -2.91 -22.33
C VAL A 20 -31.53 -1.62 -21.54
N ALA A 21 -32.73 -1.05 -21.52
CA ALA A 21 -33.04 0.13 -20.72
C ALA A 21 -32.88 -0.13 -19.21
N ILE A 22 -33.35 -1.27 -18.70
CA ILE A 22 -33.20 -1.66 -17.29
C ILE A 22 -31.72 -1.91 -16.96
N ILE A 23 -30.98 -2.64 -17.79
CA ILE A 23 -29.54 -2.88 -17.60
C ILE A 23 -28.77 -1.56 -17.60
N GLY A 24 -29.14 -0.60 -18.47
CA GLY A 24 -28.53 0.73 -18.51
C GLY A 24 -28.67 1.50 -17.19
N ILE A 25 -29.85 1.47 -16.57
CA ILE A 25 -30.10 2.11 -15.27
C ILE A 25 -29.27 1.43 -14.17
N LEU A 26 -29.26 0.10 -14.13
CA LEU A 26 -28.48 -0.66 -13.14
C LEU A 26 -26.97 -0.41 -13.29
N ALA A 27 -26.46 -0.37 -14.52
CA ALA A 27 -25.06 -0.10 -14.80
C ALA A 27 -24.64 1.31 -14.37
N ALA A 28 -25.49 2.32 -14.60
CA ALA A 28 -25.20 3.71 -14.23
C ALA A 28 -24.97 3.89 -12.72
N ILE A 29 -25.68 3.15 -11.88
CA ILE A 29 -25.53 3.18 -10.42
C ILE A 29 -24.44 2.21 -9.95
N GLY A 30 -24.35 1.02 -10.55
CA GLY A 30 -23.46 -0.05 -10.12
C GLY A 30 -21.98 0.19 -10.45
N ILE A 31 -21.67 0.71 -11.65
CA ILE A 31 -20.28 0.95 -12.08
C ILE A 31 -19.50 1.88 -11.14
N PRO A 32 -20.00 3.08 -10.75
CA PRO A 32 -19.24 3.96 -9.87
C PRO A 32 -19.01 3.37 -8.48
N GLN A 33 -19.94 2.55 -7.97
CA GLN A 33 -19.77 1.84 -6.71
C GLN A 33 -18.70 0.74 -6.81
N MET A 34 -18.72 -0.03 -7.90
CA MET A 34 -17.72 -1.08 -8.16
C MET A 34 -16.30 -0.50 -8.25
N VAL A 35 -16.11 0.62 -8.96
CA VAL A 35 -14.80 1.27 -9.07
C VAL A 35 -14.26 1.72 -7.70
N ARG A 36 -15.13 2.24 -6.82
CA ARG A 36 -14.72 2.62 -5.45
C ARG A 36 -14.35 1.39 -4.62
N PHE A 37 -15.10 0.30 -4.75
CA PHE A 37 -14.80 -0.95 -4.05
C PHE A 37 -13.44 -1.52 -4.46
N ILE A 38 -13.14 -1.55 -5.75
CA ILE A 38 -11.85 -2.03 -6.27
C ILE A 38 -10.70 -1.16 -5.74
N LYS A 39 -10.82 0.18 -5.81
CA LYS A 39 -9.80 1.09 -5.25
C LYS A 39 -9.59 0.88 -3.74
N ASN A 40 -10.66 0.67 -2.98
CA ASN A 40 -10.55 0.38 -1.55
C ASN A 40 -9.89 -0.98 -1.29
N ALA A 41 -10.13 -1.98 -2.13
CA ALA A 41 -9.45 -3.27 -2.04
C ALA A 41 -7.95 -3.14 -2.37
N GLU A 42 -7.59 -2.37 -3.40
CA GLU A 42 -6.20 -2.10 -3.80
C GLU A 42 -5.40 -1.35 -2.73
N THR A 43 -6.05 -0.50 -1.93
CA THR A 43 -5.41 0.21 -0.81
C THR A 43 -5.26 -0.64 0.46
N ALA A 44 -5.98 -1.76 0.57
CA ALA A 44 -5.83 -2.68 1.71
C ALA A 44 -4.56 -3.51 1.63
N GLU A 45 -4.12 -3.86 0.41
CA GLU A 45 -2.87 -4.60 0.17
C GLU A 45 -1.65 -3.90 0.80
N PRO A 46 -1.34 -2.62 0.50
CA PRO A 46 -0.16 -1.96 1.05
C PRO A 46 -0.16 -1.78 2.55
N ILE A 47 -1.34 -1.65 3.18
CA ILE A 47 -1.44 -1.60 4.64
C ILE A 47 -0.99 -2.94 5.24
N SER A 48 -1.45 -4.05 4.68
CA SER A 48 -1.08 -5.39 5.17
C SER A 48 0.40 -5.71 4.98
N GLN A 49 0.99 -5.28 3.85
CA GLN A 49 2.41 -5.47 3.57
C GLN A 49 3.28 -4.59 4.47
N ALA A 50 2.88 -3.33 4.69
CA ALA A 50 3.57 -2.42 5.60
C ALA A 50 3.64 -2.98 7.04
N ALA A 51 2.56 -3.57 7.54
CA ALA A 51 2.54 -4.22 8.86
C ALA A 51 3.49 -5.43 8.94
N ARG A 52 3.58 -6.23 7.87
CA ARG A 52 4.53 -7.37 7.78
C ARG A 52 5.98 -6.89 7.78
N ILE A 53 6.27 -5.84 7.02
CA ILE A 53 7.58 -5.19 6.98
C ILE A 53 7.97 -4.69 8.37
N GLU A 54 7.10 -3.94 9.04
CA GLU A 54 7.35 -3.44 10.40
C GLU A 54 7.68 -4.57 11.37
N LYS A 55 6.82 -5.59 11.41
CA LYS A 55 6.98 -6.72 12.34
C LYS A 55 8.33 -7.40 12.15
N SER A 56 8.75 -7.55 10.90
CA SER A 56 9.99 -8.25 10.58
C SER A 56 11.23 -7.41 10.89
N ILE A 57 11.15 -6.08 10.74
CA ILE A 57 12.18 -5.14 11.22
C ILE A 57 12.32 -5.23 12.73
N ARG A 58 11.20 -5.18 13.48
CA ARG A 58 11.22 -5.33 14.95
C ARG A 58 11.85 -6.66 15.36
N GLY A 59 11.44 -7.76 14.73
CA GLY A 59 12.01 -9.07 14.97
C GLY A 59 13.51 -9.14 14.71
N TYR A 60 14.01 -8.46 13.67
CA TYR A 60 15.44 -8.38 13.39
C TYR A 60 16.22 -7.65 14.49
N VAL A 61 15.70 -6.51 14.98
CA VAL A 61 16.31 -5.75 16.07
C VAL A 61 16.35 -6.57 17.36
N ASP A 62 15.25 -7.27 17.67
CA ASP A 62 15.14 -8.12 18.86
C ASP A 62 16.06 -9.35 18.79
N ALA A 63 16.25 -9.93 17.60
CA ALA A 63 17.12 -11.10 17.38
C ALA A 63 18.62 -10.79 17.48
N HIS A 64 19.02 -9.51 17.44
CA HIS A 64 20.42 -9.09 17.42
C HIS A 64 20.81 -8.21 18.63
N PRO A 65 20.69 -8.70 19.87
CA PRO A 65 20.92 -7.90 21.08
C PRO A 65 22.39 -7.50 21.29
N SER A 66 23.34 -8.11 20.58
CA SER A 66 24.77 -7.81 20.66
C SER A 66 25.24 -6.75 19.67
N MET A 67 24.41 -6.38 18.68
CA MET A 67 24.75 -5.33 17.70
C MET A 67 24.64 -3.94 18.32
N THR A 68 25.49 -3.02 17.88
CA THR A 68 25.37 -1.60 18.26
C THR A 68 24.21 -0.96 17.51
N VAL A 69 23.63 0.11 18.07
CA VAL A 69 22.57 0.89 17.41
C VAL A 69 23.01 1.38 16.02
N ALA A 70 24.27 1.79 15.87
CA ALA A 70 24.83 2.21 14.57
C ALA A 70 24.91 1.06 13.56
N ALA A 71 25.30 -0.14 13.99
CA ALA A 71 25.34 -1.32 13.12
C ALA A 71 23.93 -1.79 12.74
N LEU A 72 22.97 -1.77 13.67
CA LEU A 72 21.56 -2.05 13.40
C LEU A 72 20.96 -1.03 12.43
N THR A 73 21.24 0.26 12.64
CA THR A 73 20.77 1.33 11.76
C THR A 73 21.38 1.22 10.36
N THR A 74 22.62 0.76 10.25
CA THR A 74 23.25 0.52 8.93
C THR A 74 22.66 -0.71 8.24
N ALA A 75 22.39 -1.77 9.01
CA ALA A 75 21.79 -2.99 8.51
C ALA A 75 20.34 -2.78 8.04
N VAL A 76 19.56 -1.91 8.70
CA VAL A 76 18.13 -1.74 8.43
C VAL A 76 17.79 -0.42 7.73
N GLY A 77 18.61 0.61 7.91
CA GLY A 77 18.33 2.01 7.58
C GLY A 77 18.78 2.47 6.19
N THR A 78 19.23 1.58 5.31
CA THR A 78 19.37 1.95 3.89
C THR A 78 17.98 2.11 3.29
N THR A 79 17.71 3.24 2.63
CA THR A 79 16.49 3.44 1.84
C THR A 79 16.37 2.31 0.82
N TYR A 80 15.52 1.32 1.10
CA TYR A 80 15.22 0.27 0.15
C TYR A 80 14.28 0.89 -0.90
N ASN A 81 14.83 1.16 -2.08
CA ASN A 81 14.09 1.84 -3.15
C ASN A 81 13.11 0.89 -3.86
N LYS A 82 13.26 -0.43 -3.69
CA LYS A 82 12.42 -1.44 -4.31
C LYS A 82 12.36 -2.71 -3.47
N VAL A 83 11.16 -3.27 -3.35
CA VAL A 83 10.94 -4.62 -2.84
C VAL A 83 10.37 -5.45 -4.00
N GLU A 84 11.20 -5.69 -5.02
CA GLU A 84 10.88 -6.53 -6.18
C GLU A 84 11.70 -7.83 -6.11
N ALA A 85 11.17 -8.95 -6.62
CA ALA A 85 11.80 -10.27 -6.58
C ALA A 85 13.14 -10.35 -7.34
N SER A 86 13.50 -9.34 -8.13
CA SER A 86 14.81 -9.21 -8.76
C SER A 86 15.44 -7.87 -8.36
N CYS A 87 16.32 -7.88 -7.36
CA CYS A 87 17.04 -6.70 -6.92
C CYS A 87 18.53 -7.03 -6.83
N ALA A 88 19.38 -6.11 -7.30
CA ALA A 88 20.82 -6.32 -7.41
C ALA A 88 21.64 -5.65 -6.29
N ALA A 89 21.06 -4.88 -5.36
CA ALA A 89 21.84 -4.23 -4.28
C ALA A 89 21.09 -3.64 -3.07
N ALA A 90 19.75 -3.55 -3.07
CA ALA A 90 19.02 -2.85 -1.99
C ALA A 90 17.57 -3.35 -1.87
N CYS A 91 17.39 -4.64 -1.57
CA CYS A 91 16.09 -5.22 -1.22
C CYS A 91 16.09 -5.66 0.25
N MET A 92 14.93 -5.52 0.89
CA MET A 92 14.72 -5.99 2.25
C MET A 92 14.90 -7.51 2.41
N THR A 93 14.73 -8.29 1.35
CA THR A 93 14.74 -9.77 1.38
C THR A 93 16.07 -10.36 1.86
N ASP A 94 17.18 -9.63 1.67
CA ASP A 94 18.52 -10.11 2.04
C ASP A 94 18.82 -9.93 3.54
N ILE A 95 18.17 -8.97 4.19
CA ILE A 95 18.38 -8.64 5.61
C ILE A 95 17.23 -9.19 6.47
N ILE A 96 16.04 -9.37 5.87
CA ILE A 96 14.83 -9.81 6.55
C ILE A 96 14.16 -10.93 5.72
N PRO A 97 14.51 -12.20 5.97
CA PRO A 97 14.09 -13.33 5.12
C PRO A 97 12.59 -13.66 5.23
N GLU A 98 11.87 -13.18 6.25
CA GLU A 98 10.41 -13.40 6.38
C GLU A 98 9.59 -12.55 5.39
N VAL A 99 10.15 -11.43 4.89
CA VAL A 99 9.43 -10.50 4.02
C VAL A 99 9.75 -10.79 2.55
N VAL A 100 9.04 -11.74 1.97
CA VAL A 100 9.03 -11.97 0.52
C VAL A 100 7.79 -11.30 -0.06
N LEU A 101 7.96 -10.22 -0.84
CA LEU A 101 6.86 -9.63 -1.61
C LEU A 101 6.75 -10.34 -2.96
N SER A 102 5.54 -10.74 -3.34
CA SER A 102 5.25 -11.50 -4.57
C SER A 102 5.41 -10.63 -5.80
N ALA A 103 6.23 -11.02 -6.79
CA ALA A 103 6.39 -10.26 -8.03
C ALA A 103 5.04 -9.85 -8.67
N GLY A 104 4.87 -8.55 -8.97
CA GLY A 104 3.68 -8.03 -9.65
C GLY A 104 2.71 -7.23 -8.78
N HIS A 105 3.01 -6.98 -7.50
CA HIS A 105 2.30 -6.00 -6.67
C HIS A 105 2.41 -4.61 -7.30
N GLY A 106 1.27 -3.94 -7.51
CA GLY A 106 1.19 -2.62 -8.18
C GLY A 106 1.72 -1.46 -7.34
N TRP A 107 2.37 -1.75 -6.21
CA TRP A 107 2.85 -0.79 -5.23
C TRP A 107 4.35 -0.94 -5.04
N LYS A 108 5.06 0.18 -5.11
CA LYS A 108 6.45 0.28 -4.68
C LYS A 108 6.49 0.68 -3.22
N TYR A 109 7.41 0.12 -2.46
CA TYR A 109 7.60 0.47 -1.05
C TYR A 109 8.97 1.08 -0.87
N THR A 110 9.01 2.27 -0.29
CA THR A 110 10.22 2.88 0.26
C THR A 110 10.17 2.73 1.77
N VAL A 111 11.14 2.01 2.33
CA VAL A 111 11.22 1.73 3.76
C VAL A 111 12.38 2.50 4.35
N SER A 112 12.15 3.02 5.55
CA SER A 112 13.10 3.90 6.20
C SER A 112 12.95 3.75 7.70
N VAL A 113 14.07 3.54 8.39
CA VAL A 113 14.09 3.08 9.78
C VAL A 113 15.04 3.94 10.59
N ALA A 114 14.60 4.29 11.80
CA ALA A 114 15.40 4.92 12.83
C ALA A 114 15.42 4.02 14.06
N ILE A 115 16.56 3.92 14.73
CA ILE A 115 16.70 3.16 15.97
C ILE A 115 17.28 4.11 17.01
N ASP A 116 16.62 4.24 18.16
CA ASP A 116 17.09 5.12 19.23
C ASP A 116 18.17 4.45 20.10
N ALA A 117 18.66 5.21 21.09
CA ALA A 117 19.68 4.73 22.02
C ALA A 117 19.20 3.54 22.88
N ASP A 118 17.89 3.47 23.14
CA ASP A 118 17.22 2.40 23.89
C ASP A 118 16.86 1.20 23.01
N ARG A 119 17.27 1.22 21.74
CA ARG A 119 17.01 0.20 20.70
C ARG A 119 15.55 0.09 20.28
N ALA A 120 14.72 1.09 20.58
CA ALA A 120 13.39 1.16 20.00
C ALA A 120 13.50 1.49 18.50
N SER A 121 12.92 0.64 17.66
CA SER A 121 12.87 0.83 16.21
C SER A 121 11.61 1.62 15.80
N PHE A 122 11.83 2.70 15.05
CA PHE A 122 10.78 3.47 14.39
C PHE A 122 10.84 3.20 12.89
N VAL A 123 9.72 2.79 12.31
CA VAL A 123 9.64 2.44 10.89
C VAL A 123 8.69 3.40 10.20
N CYS A 124 9.15 3.98 9.09
CA CYS A 124 8.37 4.76 8.15
C CYS A 124 8.39 4.05 6.79
N ILE A 125 7.21 3.78 6.25
CA ILE A 125 7.04 3.11 4.96
C ILE A 125 6.17 4.01 4.09
N LYS A 126 6.63 4.26 2.88
CA LYS A 126 5.86 4.92 1.84
C LYS A 126 5.53 3.88 0.77
N ALA A 127 4.25 3.65 0.51
CA ALA A 127 3.78 2.85 -0.60
C ALA A 127 3.30 3.77 -1.73
N ASP A 128 3.84 3.64 -2.95
CA ASP A 128 3.46 4.44 -4.11
C ASP A 128 3.02 3.58 -5.31
N SER A 129 1.90 3.96 -5.95
CA SER A 129 1.34 3.26 -7.12
C SER A 129 2.05 3.60 -8.44
N ALA A 130 3.18 4.31 -8.38
CA ALA A 130 3.86 4.80 -9.57
C ALA A 130 4.44 3.65 -10.41
N ALA A 131 4.20 3.64 -11.72
CA ALA A 131 5.02 2.86 -12.65
C ALA A 131 6.48 3.33 -12.64
N ALA A 132 7.44 2.49 -13.08
CA ALA A 132 8.86 2.88 -13.14
C ALA A 132 9.06 4.21 -13.90
N GLY A 133 9.58 5.24 -13.23
CA GLY A 133 9.83 6.56 -13.81
C GLY A 133 8.63 7.52 -13.89
N ALA A 134 7.44 7.14 -13.37
CA ALA A 134 6.27 8.01 -13.31
C ALA A 134 6.09 8.67 -11.94
N ALA A 135 5.35 9.78 -11.89
CA ALA A 135 4.88 10.35 -10.62
C ALA A 135 3.78 9.47 -10.02
N ALA A 136 3.79 9.28 -8.70
CA ALA A 136 2.77 8.51 -8.00
C ALA A 136 1.40 9.20 -8.06
N THR A 137 0.36 8.43 -8.37
CA THR A 137 -1.03 8.91 -8.29
C THR A 137 -1.61 8.68 -6.90
N ASP A 138 -1.24 7.57 -6.27
CA ASP A 138 -1.70 7.19 -4.95
C ASP A 138 -0.49 6.87 -4.08
N VAL A 139 -0.49 7.43 -2.87
CA VAL A 139 0.58 7.24 -1.89
C VAL A 139 -0.04 6.96 -0.54
N ILE A 140 0.41 5.89 0.12
CA ILE A 140 0.04 5.55 1.48
C ILE A 140 1.28 5.62 2.34
N TYR A 141 1.19 6.31 3.47
CA TYR A 141 2.24 6.36 4.47
C TYR A 141 1.87 5.46 5.63
N TYR A 142 2.84 4.69 6.10
CA TYR A 142 2.74 3.86 7.30
C TYR A 142 3.83 4.26 8.30
N SER A 143 3.45 4.42 9.58
CA SER A 143 4.38 4.76 10.66
C SER A 143 4.09 3.99 11.93
N THR A 144 5.14 3.57 12.61
CA THR A 144 5.03 3.05 13.98
C THR A 144 4.83 4.14 15.03
N GLN A 145 5.11 5.39 14.68
CA GLN A 145 4.92 6.51 15.59
C GLN A 145 3.47 7.00 15.58
N ARG A 146 3.02 7.42 16.77
CA ARG A 146 1.71 8.04 16.92
C ARG A 146 1.73 9.44 16.31
N SER A 147 0.76 9.71 15.46
CA SER A 147 0.54 11.03 14.89
C SER A 147 -0.54 11.78 15.66
N THR A 148 -0.43 13.10 15.72
CA THR A 148 -1.47 14.03 16.19
C THR A 148 -2.35 14.55 15.05
N LEU A 149 -2.04 14.19 13.80
CA LEU A 149 -2.84 14.59 12.63
C LEU A 149 -4.20 13.88 12.65
N PRO A 150 -5.32 14.61 12.49
CA PRO A 150 -6.67 14.04 12.47
C PRO A 150 -6.88 12.97 11.40
N GLU A 151 -6.18 13.07 10.28
CA GLU A 151 -6.26 12.13 9.16
C GLU A 151 -5.44 10.85 9.32
N TRP A 152 -4.79 10.65 10.48
CA TRP A 152 -3.98 9.48 10.76
C TRP A 152 -4.76 8.38 11.48
N ASN A 153 -4.94 7.24 10.81
CA ASN A 153 -5.62 6.08 11.38
C ASN A 153 -4.59 5.10 11.94
N ASN A 154 -4.27 5.21 13.24
CA ASN A 154 -3.44 4.26 14.01
C ASN A 154 -2.47 3.48 13.10
N HIS A 155 -1.46 4.18 12.56
CA HIS A 155 -0.37 3.69 11.70
C HIS A 155 -0.47 3.97 10.20
N ALA A 156 -1.60 4.39 9.64
CA ALA A 156 -1.70 4.71 8.21
C ALA A 156 -2.34 6.07 7.90
N LEU A 157 -1.81 6.76 6.89
CA LEU A 157 -2.47 7.91 6.26
C LEU A 157 -3.32 7.46 5.08
N THR A 158 -4.59 7.85 5.07
CA THR A 158 -5.55 7.44 4.03
C THR A 158 -5.96 8.57 3.08
N ARG A 159 -5.23 9.70 3.05
CA ARG A 159 -5.47 10.79 2.10
C ARG A 159 -4.84 10.45 0.74
N MET A 160 -5.61 10.63 -0.33
CA MET A 160 -5.10 10.56 -1.70
C MET A 160 -4.12 11.70 -1.98
N TYR A 161 -3.02 11.36 -2.63
CA TYR A 161 -1.97 12.28 -3.02
C TYR A 161 -2.39 13.06 -4.27
N VAL A 162 -2.08 14.37 -4.33
CA VAL A 162 -2.16 15.15 -5.58
C VAL A 162 -0.75 15.31 -6.10
N ALA A 163 -0.49 14.99 -7.37
CA ALA A 163 0.82 15.11 -8.00
C ALA A 163 1.46 16.49 -7.70
N GLY A 164 2.63 16.49 -7.09
CA GLY A 164 3.38 17.71 -6.74
C GLY A 164 3.08 18.29 -5.34
N SER A 165 2.13 17.73 -4.60
CA SER A 165 1.97 18.07 -3.17
C SER A 165 3.13 17.48 -2.35
N THR A 166 3.60 18.18 -1.33
CA THR A 166 4.44 17.57 -0.29
C THR A 166 3.54 17.29 0.89
N PHE A 167 3.47 16.02 1.30
CA PHE A 167 2.77 15.64 2.52
C PHE A 167 3.79 15.07 3.50
N THR A 168 3.74 15.58 4.73
CA THR A 168 4.49 15.06 5.85
C THR A 168 3.52 14.22 6.66
N ALA A 169 3.69 12.89 6.63
CA ALA A 169 2.99 12.03 7.57
C ALA A 169 3.41 12.40 9.00
N GLY A 170 2.45 12.35 9.93
CA GLY A 170 2.66 12.95 11.24
C GLY A 170 3.79 12.30 12.05
N GLY A 171 4.25 13.02 13.06
CA GLY A 171 5.23 12.58 14.05
C GLY A 171 6.67 12.61 13.53
N THR A 172 6.99 11.85 12.49
CA THR A 172 8.34 11.82 11.89
C THR A 172 8.37 11.30 10.45
N CYS A 173 7.31 10.73 9.88
CA CYS A 173 7.40 10.19 8.51
C CYS A 173 7.28 11.29 7.44
N SER A 174 8.40 11.71 6.86
CA SER A 174 8.39 12.56 5.67
C SER A 174 8.38 11.72 4.39
N GLY A 175 8.09 12.35 3.24
CA GLY A 175 8.28 11.72 1.93
C GLY A 175 9.72 11.27 1.62
N ALA A 176 10.69 11.65 2.46
CA ALA A 176 12.11 11.28 2.40
C ALA A 176 12.53 10.27 3.49
N GLY A 177 11.61 9.77 4.31
CA GLY A 177 11.88 8.86 5.45
C GLY A 177 11.63 9.51 6.82
N PRO A 178 12.04 8.88 7.95
CA PRO A 178 11.83 9.42 9.27
C PRO A 178 12.70 10.68 9.39
N ALA A 179 12.08 11.83 9.55
CA ALA A 179 12.76 13.03 10.01
C ALA A 179 13.17 12.79 11.46
N ALA A 180 14.48 12.82 11.71
CA ALA A 180 15.10 12.64 13.01
C ALA A 180 14.83 13.83 13.96
N THR A 181 13.57 14.17 14.23
CA THR A 181 13.22 14.84 15.48
C THR A 181 12.92 13.75 16.48
N TYR A 182 13.99 13.18 17.03
CA TYR A 182 13.93 12.45 18.28
C TYR A 182 13.48 13.47 19.33
N ASN A 183 12.19 13.55 19.59
CA ASN A 183 11.69 14.23 20.78
C ASN A 183 12.19 13.43 21.98
N ALA A 184 13.43 13.70 22.38
CA ALA A 184 13.75 13.70 23.80
C ALA A 184 12.79 14.70 24.42
N ALA A 185 11.85 14.22 25.23
CA ALA A 185 11.05 15.11 26.03
C ALA A 185 10.65 14.40 27.32
N PRO A 186 10.72 15.11 28.45
CA PRO A 186 11.86 15.85 29.01
C PRO A 186 12.79 14.96 29.85
#